data_AF-A0A1S2KN91-F1
#
_entry.id   AF-A0A1S2KN91-F1
#
_cell.length_a   1.000
_cell.length_b   1.000
_cell.length_c   1.000
_cell.angle_alpha   90.00
_cell.angle_beta   90.00
_cell.angle_gamma   90.00
#
_symmetry.space_group_name_H-M   'P 1'
#
loop_
_entity.id
_entity.type
_entity.pdbx_description
1 polymer ?
#
loop_
_entity_poly.entity_id
_entity_poly.type
_entity_poly.pdbx_seq_one_letter_code
_entity_poly.pdbx_strand_id
1 'polypeptide(L)'
;MEAETSTFMGDLLGGRLGVDAFARYTEQLWFVYRALEGAAAERLADDPVAGPFLRPELLRTAALERDLAHLRGPGWRAGAAPLPATAAYAARVEECARTWPGGYVAHHYTRYLGDLSGGQIIRDKAERTWGFPRKGDGVRFYVFDGIPNPAAFKRTYRELLDGVRADDLERQRIVDECKRAFALNTAVFQALGREFPLSA
;
A
#
# COMPACT_ATOMS: atom_id res chain seq x y z
N MET A 1 4.94 1.56 -21.95
CA MET A 1 3.59 1.39 -21.38
C MET A 1 3.55 2.33 -20.19
N GLU A 2 3.11 3.54 -20.45
CA GLU A 2 3.26 4.69 -19.57
C GLU A 2 2.47 4.44 -18.29
N ALA A 3 3.13 4.58 -17.14
CA ALA A 3 2.42 4.82 -15.90
C ALA A 3 1.77 6.19 -16.07
N GLU A 4 0.54 6.23 -16.57
CA GLU A 4 -0.36 7.34 -16.31
C GLU A 4 -0.31 7.54 -14.81
N THR A 5 0.38 8.60 -14.39
CA THR A 5 0.21 9.14 -13.06
C THR A 5 -1.29 9.31 -12.93
N SER A 6 -1.93 8.48 -12.11
CA SER A 6 -3.37 8.61 -11.90
C SER A 6 -3.64 10.07 -11.62
N THR A 7 -4.52 10.68 -12.41
CA THR A 7 -4.89 12.10 -12.32
C THR A 7 -5.13 12.48 -10.87
N PHE A 8 -5.80 11.60 -10.10
CA PHE A 8 -5.98 11.74 -8.66
C PHE A 8 -4.69 11.99 -7.88
N MET A 9 -3.65 11.17 -8.04
CA MET A 9 -2.39 11.36 -7.31
C MET A 9 -1.64 12.59 -7.77
N GLY A 10 -1.70 12.91 -9.08
CA GLY A 10 -1.15 14.15 -9.62
C GLY A 10 -1.82 15.38 -9.03
N ASP A 11 -3.15 15.38 -8.95
CA ASP A 11 -3.95 16.47 -8.42
C ASP A 11 -3.80 16.60 -6.89
N LEU A 12 -3.78 15.48 -6.18
CA LEU A 12 -3.54 15.43 -4.74
C LEU A 12 -2.17 15.99 -4.38
N LEU A 13 -1.11 15.47 -5.01
CA LEU A 13 0.26 15.94 -4.78
C LEU A 13 0.50 17.33 -5.39
N GLY A 14 -0.31 17.74 -6.35
CA GLY A 14 -0.36 19.10 -6.89
C GLY A 14 -0.98 20.11 -5.93
N GLY A 15 -1.68 19.66 -4.87
CA GLY A 15 -2.43 20.52 -3.97
C GLY A 15 -3.77 21.02 -4.56
N ARG A 16 -4.26 20.35 -5.61
CA ARG A 16 -5.55 20.65 -6.24
C ARG A 16 -6.71 19.94 -5.53
N LEU A 17 -6.42 18.95 -4.69
CA LEU A 17 -7.38 18.26 -3.83
C LEU A 17 -7.13 18.56 -2.35
N GLY A 18 -8.19 18.54 -1.56
CA GLY A 18 -8.16 18.84 -0.13
C GLY A 18 -7.78 17.65 0.76
N VAL A 19 -7.72 17.91 2.08
CA VAL A 19 -7.37 16.90 3.09
C VAL A 19 -8.35 15.72 3.12
N ASP A 20 -9.61 15.94 2.74
CA ASP A 20 -10.61 14.87 2.67
C ASP A 20 -10.28 13.82 1.61
N ALA A 21 -9.72 14.23 0.46
CA ALA A 21 -9.26 13.33 -0.58
C ALA A 21 -8.06 12.49 -0.10
N PHE A 22 -7.12 13.13 0.61
CA PHE A 22 -6.01 12.43 1.24
C PHE A 22 -6.50 11.44 2.30
N ALA A 23 -7.41 11.85 3.18
CA ALA A 23 -7.99 10.99 4.20
C ALA A 23 -8.78 9.83 3.60
N ARG A 24 -9.48 10.03 2.48
CA ARG A 24 -10.18 8.96 1.76
C ARG A 24 -9.21 7.98 1.13
N TYR A 25 -8.11 8.46 0.54
CA TYR A 25 -7.04 7.60 0.04
C TYR A 25 -6.38 6.78 1.16
N THR A 26 -6.02 7.41 2.28
CA THR A 26 -5.46 6.73 3.46
C THR A 26 -6.41 5.63 3.99
N GLU A 27 -7.71 5.87 3.94
CA GLU A 27 -8.72 4.87 4.31
C GLU A 27 -8.74 3.68 3.33
N GLN A 28 -8.59 3.92 2.03
CA GLN A 28 -8.50 2.83 1.04
C GLN A 28 -7.22 2.00 1.23
N LEU A 29 -6.11 2.64 1.58
CA LEU A 29 -4.88 1.94 1.95
C LEU A 29 -5.14 1.03 3.16
N TRP A 30 -5.82 1.51 4.20
CA TRP A 30 -6.10 0.68 5.39
C TRP A 30 -6.77 -0.65 5.05
N PHE A 31 -7.73 -0.68 4.13
CA PHE A 31 -8.34 -1.94 3.70
C PHE A 31 -7.35 -2.87 2.97
N VAL A 32 -6.49 -2.34 2.09
CA VAL A 32 -5.49 -3.13 1.37
C VAL A 32 -4.42 -3.69 2.31
N TYR A 33 -3.91 -2.88 3.24
CA TYR A 33 -2.91 -3.35 4.22
C TYR A 33 -3.50 -4.33 5.22
N ARG A 34 -4.76 -4.20 5.61
CA ARG A 34 -5.44 -5.22 6.41
C ARG A 34 -5.55 -6.57 5.71
N ALA A 35 -5.72 -6.57 4.39
CA ALA A 35 -5.73 -7.79 3.58
C ALA A 35 -4.33 -8.41 3.40
N LEU A 36 -3.28 -7.57 3.36
CA LEU A 36 -1.88 -8.04 3.33
C LEU A 36 -1.43 -8.56 4.70
N GLU A 37 -1.82 -7.89 5.77
CA GLU A 37 -1.41 -8.16 7.15
C GLU A 37 -2.44 -9.06 7.86
N GLY A 38 -2.34 -9.19 9.19
CA GLY A 38 -3.28 -9.98 9.99
C GLY A 38 -3.38 -11.44 9.51
N ALA A 39 -4.60 -11.90 9.25
CA ALA A 39 -4.88 -13.30 8.92
C ALA A 39 -4.20 -13.81 7.64
N ALA A 40 -3.82 -12.94 6.70
CA ALA A 40 -3.04 -13.35 5.52
C ALA A 40 -1.58 -13.64 5.90
N ALA A 41 -0.96 -12.71 6.64
CA ALA A 41 0.40 -12.88 7.14
C ALA A 41 0.51 -14.04 8.13
N GLU A 42 -0.42 -14.18 9.07
CA GLU A 42 -0.44 -15.29 10.04
C GLU A 42 -0.49 -16.66 9.36
N ARG A 43 -1.28 -16.80 8.29
CA ARG A 43 -1.37 -18.05 7.50
C ARG A 43 -0.06 -18.40 6.80
N LEU A 44 0.67 -17.39 6.36
CA LEU A 44 1.88 -17.54 5.55
C LEU A 44 3.17 -17.44 6.38
N ALA A 45 3.07 -17.30 7.70
CA ALA A 45 4.22 -17.07 8.58
C ALA A 45 5.31 -18.14 8.43
N ASP A 46 4.89 -19.40 8.33
CA ASP A 46 5.78 -20.56 8.17
C ASP A 46 5.91 -21.04 6.72
N ASP A 47 5.31 -20.32 5.76
CA ASP A 47 5.41 -20.68 4.34
C ASP A 47 6.83 -20.39 3.81
N PRO A 48 7.49 -21.34 3.13
CA PRO A 48 8.88 -21.17 2.70
C PRO A 48 9.08 -20.11 1.62
N VAL A 49 8.01 -19.71 0.91
CA VAL A 49 8.06 -18.66 -0.11
C VAL A 49 7.71 -17.31 0.50
N ALA A 50 6.59 -17.20 1.20
CA ALA A 50 6.09 -15.92 1.70
C ALA A 50 6.63 -15.52 3.09
N GLY A 51 6.86 -16.49 3.98
CA GLY A 51 7.30 -16.26 5.36
C GLY A 51 8.52 -15.33 5.50
N PRO A 52 9.59 -15.49 4.70
CA PRO A 52 10.77 -14.62 4.77
C PRO A 52 10.49 -13.13 4.51
N PHE A 53 9.40 -12.81 3.82
CA PHE A 53 9.02 -11.43 3.51
C PHE A 53 8.20 -10.76 4.63
N LEU A 54 7.61 -11.54 5.53
CA LEU A 54 6.73 -11.07 6.60
C LEU A 54 7.56 -10.49 7.76
N ARG A 55 7.95 -9.23 7.61
CA ARG A 55 8.83 -8.56 8.57
C ARG A 55 8.08 -7.48 9.38
N PRO A 56 8.09 -7.53 10.73
CA PRO A 56 7.32 -6.60 11.56
C PRO A 56 7.59 -5.11 11.28
N GLU A 57 8.81 -4.75 10.90
CA GLU A 57 9.19 -3.36 10.60
C GLU A 57 8.54 -2.80 9.33
N LEU A 58 7.92 -3.64 8.50
CA LEU A 58 7.11 -3.24 7.35
C LEU A 58 5.66 -2.96 7.71
N LEU A 59 5.10 -3.54 8.77
CA LEU A 59 3.65 -3.49 9.05
C LEU A 59 3.15 -2.05 9.18
N ARG A 60 2.06 -1.73 8.46
CA ARG A 60 1.50 -0.39 8.30
C ARG A 60 0.11 -0.21 8.90
N THR A 61 -0.64 -1.28 9.17
CA THR A 61 -2.04 -1.15 9.64
C THR A 61 -2.14 -0.25 10.86
N ALA A 62 -1.31 -0.45 11.89
CA ALA A 62 -1.34 0.37 13.10
C ALA A 62 -1.02 1.86 12.82
N ALA A 63 -0.12 2.14 11.88
CA ALA A 63 0.20 3.51 11.48
C ALA A 63 -0.98 4.16 10.74
N LEU A 64 -1.63 3.43 9.83
CA LEU A 64 -2.83 3.88 9.11
C LEU A 64 -3.99 4.18 10.07
N GLU A 65 -4.19 3.35 11.09
CA GLU A 65 -5.26 3.57 12.07
C GLU A 65 -5.05 4.83 12.90
N ARG A 66 -3.80 5.15 13.24
CA ARG A 66 -3.45 6.40 13.93
C ARG A 66 -3.63 7.60 13.01
N ASP A 67 -3.20 7.49 11.76
CA ASP A 67 -3.40 8.55 10.77
C ASP A 67 -4.89 8.81 10.53
N LEU A 68 -5.71 7.77 10.42
CA LEU A 68 -7.16 7.92 10.24
C LEU A 68 -7.86 8.50 11.47
N ALA A 69 -7.41 8.16 12.68
CA ALA A 69 -7.92 8.79 13.90
C ALA A 69 -7.60 10.29 13.95
N HIS A 70 -6.45 10.70 13.42
CA HIS A 70 -6.10 12.12 13.29
C HIS A 70 -6.89 12.82 12.17
N LEU A 71 -7.02 12.17 11.01
CA LEU A 71 -7.63 12.76 9.82
C LEU A 71 -9.16 12.82 9.88
N ARG A 72 -9.82 11.83 10.50
CA ARG A 72 -11.28 11.67 10.51
C ARG A 72 -11.89 11.62 11.92
N GLY A 73 -11.06 11.74 12.96
CA GLY A 73 -11.47 11.65 14.37
C GLY A 73 -11.54 10.21 14.91
N PRO A 74 -11.70 10.02 16.23
CA PRO A 74 -11.62 8.71 16.88
C PRO A 74 -12.71 7.72 16.44
N GLY A 75 -13.85 8.21 15.93
CA GLY A 75 -14.97 7.40 15.43
C GLY A 75 -14.86 6.99 13.96
N TRP A 76 -13.72 7.25 13.29
CA TRP A 76 -13.57 7.08 11.84
C TRP A 76 -14.01 5.70 11.32
N ARG A 77 -13.80 4.64 12.12
CA ARG A 77 -14.16 3.27 11.73
C ARG A 77 -15.64 3.07 11.43
N ALA A 78 -16.54 3.83 12.08
CA ALA A 78 -17.98 3.67 11.90
C ALA A 78 -18.46 4.05 10.49
N GLY A 79 -17.75 4.95 9.81
CA GLY A 79 -18.05 5.39 8.45
C GLY A 79 -17.12 4.82 7.37
N ALA A 80 -16.13 4.02 7.76
CA ALA A 80 -15.13 3.51 6.84
C ALA A 80 -15.71 2.43 5.92
N ALA A 81 -15.62 2.64 4.61
CA ALA A 81 -16.08 1.69 3.62
C ALA A 81 -15.09 1.58 2.46
N PRO A 82 -14.76 0.36 2.00
CA PRO A 82 -13.90 0.21 0.85
C PRO A 82 -14.68 0.61 -0.41
N LEU A 83 -14.01 1.28 -1.34
CA LEU A 83 -14.49 1.39 -2.72
C LEU A 83 -14.60 0.00 -3.33
N PRO A 84 -15.49 -0.23 -4.32
CA PRO A 84 -15.54 -1.50 -5.04
C PRO A 84 -14.18 -1.96 -5.59
N ALA A 85 -13.37 -1.01 -6.10
CA ALA A 85 -12.02 -1.28 -6.56
C ALA A 85 -11.07 -1.71 -5.41
N THR A 86 -11.19 -1.07 -4.25
CA THR A 86 -10.42 -1.42 -3.05
C THR A 86 -10.80 -2.80 -2.51
N ALA A 87 -12.10 -3.11 -2.47
CA ALA A 87 -12.61 -4.41 -2.06
C ALA A 87 -12.13 -5.52 -3.02
N ALA A 88 -12.14 -5.26 -4.33
CA ALA A 88 -11.60 -6.20 -5.32
C ALA A 88 -10.09 -6.42 -5.15
N TYR A 89 -9.33 -5.38 -4.80
CA TYR A 89 -7.91 -5.51 -4.49
C TYR A 89 -7.70 -6.36 -3.23
N ALA A 90 -8.33 -5.99 -2.11
CA ALA A 90 -8.25 -6.74 -0.86
C ALA A 90 -8.61 -8.24 -1.06
N ALA A 91 -9.71 -8.52 -1.76
CA ALA A 91 -10.14 -9.89 -2.06
C ALA A 91 -9.09 -10.69 -2.85
N ARG A 92 -8.41 -10.04 -3.82
CA ARG A 92 -7.34 -10.71 -4.59
C ARG A 92 -6.12 -11.02 -3.72
N VAL A 93 -5.72 -10.10 -2.83
CA VAL A 93 -4.62 -10.35 -1.88
C VAL A 93 -4.95 -11.56 -1.01
N GLU A 94 -6.15 -11.60 -0.44
CA GLU A 94 -6.58 -12.69 0.42
C GLU A 94 -6.69 -14.02 -0.32
N GLU A 95 -7.15 -14.00 -1.58
CA GLU A 95 -7.17 -15.18 -2.46
C GLU A 95 -5.77 -15.74 -2.68
N CYS A 96 -4.80 -14.90 -3.04
CA CYS A 96 -3.40 -15.29 -3.16
C CYS A 96 -2.87 -15.85 -1.83
N ALA A 97 -3.18 -15.20 -0.70
CA ALA A 97 -2.73 -15.68 0.60
C ALA A 97 -3.25 -17.09 0.95
N ARG A 98 -4.44 -17.46 0.44
CA ARG A 98 -5.02 -18.80 0.67
C ARG A 98 -4.51 -19.87 -0.29
N THR A 99 -4.16 -19.50 -1.52
CA THR A 99 -4.03 -20.46 -2.62
C THR A 99 -2.68 -20.39 -3.34
N TRP A 100 -1.93 -19.31 -3.16
CA TRP A 100 -0.76 -19.02 -3.98
C TRP A 100 0.20 -18.03 -3.29
N PRO A 101 1.15 -18.53 -2.48
CA PRO A 101 2.13 -17.70 -1.76
C PRO A 101 2.98 -16.79 -2.66
N GLY A 102 3.41 -17.28 -3.83
CA GLY A 102 4.13 -16.47 -4.82
C GLY A 102 3.34 -15.25 -5.29
N GLY A 103 2.04 -15.42 -5.53
CA GLY A 103 1.12 -14.33 -5.86
C GLY A 103 0.95 -13.34 -4.71
N TYR A 104 0.95 -13.81 -3.47
CA TYR A 104 0.92 -12.93 -2.29
C TYR A 104 2.21 -12.08 -2.21
N VAL A 105 3.38 -12.69 -2.44
CA VAL A 105 4.67 -11.99 -2.49
C VAL A 105 4.67 -10.89 -3.57
N ALA A 106 4.00 -11.10 -4.71
CA ALA A 106 3.81 -10.07 -5.73
C ALA A 106 3.09 -8.81 -5.19
N HIS A 107 2.00 -8.98 -4.43
CA HIS A 107 1.28 -7.84 -3.82
C HIS A 107 2.09 -7.17 -2.71
N HIS A 108 2.73 -7.98 -1.86
CA HIS A 108 3.61 -7.51 -0.80
C HIS A 108 4.76 -6.66 -1.37
N TYR A 109 5.41 -7.15 -2.43
CA TYR A 109 6.45 -6.43 -3.16
C TYR A 109 5.94 -5.08 -3.70
N THR A 110 4.85 -5.10 -4.47
CA THR A 110 4.32 -3.89 -5.12
C THR A 110 3.97 -2.80 -4.12
N ARG A 111 3.43 -3.15 -2.95
CA ARG A 111 3.09 -2.19 -1.90
C ARG A 111 4.33 -1.69 -1.15
N TYR A 112 5.02 -2.56 -0.41
CA TYR A 112 6.05 -2.13 0.53
C TYR A 112 7.27 -1.50 -0.15
N LEU A 113 7.70 -2.01 -1.32
CA LEU A 113 8.85 -1.43 -2.03
C LEU A 113 8.48 -0.10 -2.69
N GLY A 114 7.22 0.04 -3.09
CA GLY A 114 6.64 1.31 -3.51
C GLY A 114 6.70 2.35 -2.39
N ASP A 115 6.23 2.01 -1.20
CA ASP A 115 6.22 2.93 -0.05
C ASP A 115 7.64 3.35 0.36
N LEU A 116 8.60 2.41 0.38
CA LEU A 116 10.02 2.67 0.68
C LEU A 116 10.76 3.44 -0.43
N SER A 117 10.12 3.69 -1.57
CA SER A 117 10.72 4.41 -2.70
C SER A 117 10.06 5.77 -2.93
N GLY A 118 8.72 5.83 -2.97
CA GLY A 118 7.96 7.05 -3.25
C GLY A 118 7.27 7.66 -2.04
N GLY A 119 7.13 6.94 -0.93
CA GLY A 119 6.34 7.39 0.23
C GLY A 119 6.86 8.66 0.88
N GLN A 120 8.16 8.94 0.79
CA GLN A 120 8.76 10.17 1.33
C GLN A 120 8.26 11.43 0.59
N ILE A 121 8.05 11.34 -0.73
CA ILE A 121 7.52 12.46 -1.52
C ILE A 121 6.08 12.75 -1.10
N ILE A 122 5.26 11.71 -0.94
CA ILE A 122 3.87 11.85 -0.51
C ILE A 122 3.80 12.46 0.90
N ARG A 123 4.61 11.94 1.83
CA ARG A 123 4.74 12.49 3.19
C ARG A 123 5.10 13.97 3.18
N ASP A 124 6.20 14.31 2.53
CA ASP A 124 6.74 15.69 2.54
C ASP A 124 5.73 16.68 1.93
N LYS A 125 4.98 16.25 0.90
CA LYS A 125 3.91 17.06 0.34
C LYS A 125 2.74 17.22 1.31
N ALA A 126 2.28 16.14 1.93
CA ALA A 126 1.17 16.17 2.88
C ALA A 126 1.48 17.05 4.10
N GLU A 127 2.67 16.90 4.68
CA GLU A 127 3.16 17.74 5.80
C GLU A 127 3.13 19.23 5.45
N ARG A 128 3.60 19.60 4.25
CA ARG A 128 3.63 21.01 3.81
C ARG A 128 2.25 21.54 3.44
N THR A 129 1.43 20.75 2.76
CA THR A 129 0.13 21.19 2.24
C THR A 129 -0.92 21.35 3.34
N TRP A 130 -0.93 20.46 4.35
CA TRP A 130 -1.94 20.46 5.41
C TRP A 130 -1.39 20.74 6.81
N GLY A 131 -0.09 21.04 6.93
CA GLY A 131 0.52 21.44 8.20
C GLY A 131 0.66 20.31 9.21
N PHE A 132 0.71 19.05 8.77
CA PHE A 132 0.87 17.91 9.67
C PHE A 132 2.22 17.93 10.40
N PRO A 133 2.28 17.42 11.65
CA PRO A 133 3.54 17.28 12.35
C PRO A 133 4.52 16.42 11.56
N ARG A 134 5.78 16.84 11.49
CA ARG A 134 6.84 16.11 10.77
C ARG A 134 6.96 14.68 11.28
N LYS A 135 6.79 13.69 10.39
CA LYS A 135 6.75 12.25 10.70
C LYS A 135 5.73 11.87 11.78
N GLY A 136 4.70 12.68 11.97
CA GLY A 136 3.69 12.52 13.00
C GLY A 136 2.37 11.96 12.49
N ASP A 137 1.33 12.13 13.30
CA ASP A 137 -0.03 11.71 12.99
C ASP A 137 -0.53 12.40 11.70
N GLY A 138 -1.23 11.64 10.86
CA GLY A 138 -1.67 12.04 9.53
C GLY A 138 -0.75 11.53 8.41
N VAL A 139 0.51 11.20 8.73
CA VAL A 139 1.49 10.71 7.74
C VAL A 139 2.37 9.56 8.23
N ARG A 140 2.04 8.92 9.36
CA ARG A 140 2.82 7.81 9.95
C ARG A 140 2.95 6.62 9.02
N PHE A 141 1.97 6.38 8.15
CA PHE A 141 2.03 5.34 7.14
C PHE A 141 3.35 5.37 6.34
N TYR A 142 3.85 6.57 6.06
CA TYR A 142 5.08 6.80 5.28
C TYR A 142 6.37 6.81 6.13
N VAL A 143 6.28 6.49 7.42
CA VAL A 143 7.39 6.52 8.37
C VAL A 143 7.75 5.09 8.77
N PHE A 144 8.96 4.65 8.42
CA PHE A 144 9.49 3.31 8.71
C PHE A 144 10.59 3.39 9.78
N ASP A 145 10.22 3.65 11.03
CA ASP A 145 11.21 3.83 12.11
C ASP A 145 12.04 2.57 12.39
N GLY A 146 11.49 1.39 12.12
CA GLY A 146 12.22 0.11 12.18
C GLY A 146 13.18 -0.14 11.01
N ILE A 147 13.24 0.76 10.02
CA ILE A 147 14.08 0.64 8.82
C ILE A 147 14.99 1.88 8.72
N PRO A 148 16.12 1.90 9.43
CA PRO A 148 17.03 3.06 9.43
C PRO A 148 17.72 3.27 8.08
N ASN A 149 17.88 2.21 7.29
CA ASN A 149 18.49 2.27 5.96
C ASN A 149 17.58 1.63 4.89
N PRO A 150 16.67 2.41 4.28
CA PRO A 150 15.77 1.91 3.24
C PRO A 150 16.49 1.32 2.03
N ALA A 151 17.65 1.87 1.64
CA ALA A 151 18.40 1.36 0.50
C ALA A 151 18.96 -0.05 0.78
N ALA A 152 19.52 -0.27 1.98
CA ALA A 152 19.98 -1.59 2.41
C ALA A 152 18.83 -2.58 2.52
N PHE A 153 17.72 -2.17 3.15
CA PHE A 153 16.52 -3.00 3.26
C PHE A 153 16.03 -3.48 1.89
N LYS A 154 15.94 -2.56 0.91
CA LYS A 154 15.52 -2.90 -0.46
C LYS A 154 16.48 -3.85 -1.18
N ARG A 155 17.78 -3.85 -0.83
CA ARG A 155 18.72 -4.86 -1.38
C ARG A 155 18.43 -6.23 -0.80
N THR A 156 18.35 -6.34 0.54
CA THR A 156 17.98 -7.60 1.20
C THR A 156 16.64 -8.15 0.74
N TYR A 157 15.65 -7.29 0.54
CA TYR A 157 14.36 -7.72 -0.01
C TYR A 157 14.51 -8.34 -1.42
N ARG A 158 15.34 -7.75 -2.29
CA ARG A 158 15.59 -8.30 -3.63
C ARG A 158 16.36 -9.62 -3.57
N GLU A 159 17.33 -9.74 -2.67
CA GLU A 159 18.04 -11.01 -2.44
C GLU A 159 17.07 -12.12 -2.02
N LEU A 160 16.04 -11.81 -1.21
CA LEU A 160 14.97 -12.78 -0.90
C LEU A 160 14.16 -13.16 -2.14
N LEU A 161 13.82 -12.21 -3.01
CA LEU A 161 13.12 -12.50 -4.28
C LEU A 161 13.96 -13.40 -5.19
N ASP A 162 15.27 -13.14 -5.30
CA ASP A 162 16.19 -13.94 -6.10
C ASP A 162 16.30 -15.38 -5.55
N GLY A 163 16.20 -15.52 -4.22
CA GLY A 163 16.22 -16.80 -3.52
C GLY A 163 14.91 -17.62 -3.59
N VAL A 164 13.82 -17.07 -4.13
CA VAL A 164 12.56 -17.82 -4.28
C VAL A 164 12.77 -18.99 -5.25
N ARG A 165 12.53 -20.22 -4.74
CA ARG A 165 12.59 -21.45 -5.53
C ARG A 165 11.34 -21.59 -6.39
N ALA A 166 11.37 -20.94 -7.56
CA ALA A 166 10.33 -21.00 -8.58
C ALA A 166 10.95 -21.38 -9.93
N ASP A 167 10.24 -22.22 -10.69
CA ASP A 167 10.56 -22.46 -12.10
C ASP A 167 10.20 -21.23 -12.97
N ASP A 168 10.57 -21.25 -14.24
CA ASP A 168 10.37 -20.11 -15.13
C ASP A 168 8.88 -19.76 -15.30
N LEU A 169 7.99 -20.75 -15.27
CA LEU A 169 6.55 -20.54 -15.38
C LEU A 169 6.00 -19.84 -14.15
N GLU A 170 6.40 -20.27 -12.95
CA GLU A 170 6.00 -19.65 -11.69
C GLU A 170 6.59 -18.24 -11.54
N ARG A 171 7.85 -18.02 -11.96
CA ARG A 171 8.45 -16.68 -12.02
C ARG A 171 7.65 -15.75 -12.94
N GLN A 172 7.30 -16.21 -14.12
CA GLN A 172 6.48 -15.44 -15.06
C GLN A 172 5.11 -15.12 -14.46
N ARG A 173 4.48 -16.10 -13.82
CA ARG A 173 3.19 -15.94 -13.15
C ARG A 173 3.25 -14.89 -12.03
N ILE A 174 4.30 -14.90 -11.19
CA ILE A 174 4.53 -13.89 -10.15
C ILE A 174 4.71 -12.50 -10.78
N VAL A 175 5.50 -12.38 -11.84
CA VAL A 175 5.70 -11.10 -12.56
C VAL A 175 4.37 -10.57 -13.12
N ASP A 176 3.52 -11.43 -13.66
CA ASP A 176 2.21 -11.02 -14.17
C ASP A 176 1.25 -10.63 -13.03
N GLU A 177 1.36 -11.24 -11.86
CA GLU A 177 0.63 -10.81 -10.67
C GLU A 177 1.13 -9.47 -10.13
N CYS A 178 2.43 -9.15 -10.23
CA CYS A 178 2.93 -7.80 -9.94
C CYS A 178 2.24 -6.77 -10.84
N LYS A 179 2.13 -7.05 -12.15
CA LYS A 179 1.40 -6.16 -13.10
C LYS A 179 -0.07 -6.03 -12.70
N ARG A 180 -0.71 -7.12 -12.28
CA ARG A 180 -2.09 -7.10 -11.77
C ARG A 180 -2.21 -6.25 -10.50
N ALA A 181 -1.27 -6.36 -9.56
CA ALA A 181 -1.23 -5.53 -8.36
C ALA A 181 -1.13 -4.03 -8.70
N PHE A 182 -0.30 -3.67 -9.68
CA PHE A 182 -0.25 -2.30 -10.21
C PHE A 182 -1.60 -1.87 -10.80
N ALA A 183 -2.23 -2.70 -11.63
CA ALA A 183 -3.52 -2.40 -12.23
C ALA A 183 -4.62 -2.21 -11.17
N LEU A 184 -4.65 -3.04 -10.12
CA LEU A 184 -5.59 -2.91 -9.00
C LEU A 184 -5.37 -1.60 -8.23
N ASN A 185 -4.12 -1.23 -7.98
CA ASN A 185 -3.79 0.05 -7.35
C ASN A 185 -4.24 1.24 -8.22
N THR A 186 -4.01 1.18 -9.53
CA THR A 186 -4.49 2.17 -10.49
C THR A 186 -6.02 2.27 -10.47
N ALA A 187 -6.75 1.16 -10.40
CA ALA A 187 -8.20 1.15 -10.30
C ALA A 187 -8.72 1.83 -9.02
N VAL A 188 -8.01 1.68 -7.89
CA VAL A 188 -8.32 2.41 -6.65
C VAL A 188 -8.14 3.91 -6.86
N PHE A 189 -7.04 4.35 -7.47
CA PHE A 189 -6.84 5.78 -7.74
C PHE A 189 -7.87 6.35 -8.72
N GLN A 190 -8.25 5.61 -9.76
CA GLN A 190 -9.30 6.03 -10.69
C GLN A 190 -10.66 6.14 -9.99
N ALA A 191 -10.97 5.23 -9.05
CA ALA A 191 -12.18 5.30 -8.26
C ALA A 191 -12.19 6.53 -7.33
N LEU A 192 -11.06 6.84 -6.70
CA LEU A 192 -10.89 8.07 -5.91
C LEU A 192 -11.03 9.33 -6.78
N GLY A 193 -10.44 9.34 -7.98
CA GLY A 193 -10.58 10.46 -8.93
C GLY A 193 -12.04 10.74 -9.33
N ARG A 194 -12.90 9.72 -9.36
CA ARG A 194 -14.34 9.87 -9.59
C ARG A 194 -15.09 10.43 -8.37
N GLU A 195 -14.65 10.13 -7.15
CA GLU A 195 -15.21 10.73 -5.93
C GLU A 195 -14.78 12.19 -5.74
N PHE A 196 -13.59 12.55 -6.22
CA PHE A 196 -13.02 13.90 -6.12
C PHE A 196 -12.71 14.50 -7.49
N PRO A 197 -13.72 14.78 -8.33
CA PRO A 197 -13.51 15.45 -9.59
C PRO A 197 -13.06 16.89 -9.33
N LEU A 198 -12.14 17.38 -10.15
CA LEU A 198 -11.86 18.81 -10.19
C LEU A 198 -13.02 19.49 -10.91
N SER A 199 -13.68 20.43 -10.25
CA SER A 199 -14.65 21.30 -10.90
C SER A 199 -13.96 22.04 -12.06
N ALA A 200 -14.59 22.05 -13.23
CA ALA A 200 -14.14 22.80 -14.40
C ALA A 200 -14.22 24.32 -14.16
#